data_AF-A0A444VUS5-F1
#
_entry.id   AF-A0A444VUS5-F1
#
_cell.length_a   1.000
_cell.length_b   1.000
_cell.length_c   1.000
_cell.angle_alpha   90.00
_cell.angle_beta   90.00
_cell.angle_gamma   90.00
#
_symmetry.space_group_name_H-M   'P 1'
#
loop_
_entity.id
_entity.type
_entity.pdbx_description
1 polymer ?
#
loop_
_entity_poly.entity_id
_entity_poly.type
_entity_poly.pdbx_seq_one_letter_code
_entity_poly.pdbx_strand_id
1 'polypeptide(L)' 'MEGNAEKKVTSVEELKHYAKDAKKTKAEIDAIKMPKEEIRFLASRIKVVN' A
#
# COMPACT_ATOMS: atom_id res chain seq x y z
N MET A 1 10.23 3.98 -22.88
CA MET A 1 10.63 3.29 -21.63
C MET A 1 9.40 3.21 -20.76
N GLU A 2 8.72 2.07 -20.81
CA GLU A 2 7.53 1.77 -20.03
C GLU A 2 7.88 1.81 -18.54
N GLY A 3 7.50 2.92 -17.88
CA GLY A 3 7.49 2.97 -16.44
C GLY A 3 6.44 1.97 -15.96
N ASN A 4 6.89 0.80 -15.52
CA ASN A 4 6.03 -0.16 -14.84
C ASN A 4 5.67 0.45 -13.48
N ALA A 5 4.58 1.21 -13.45
CA ALA A 5 3.97 1.64 -12.21
C ALA A 5 3.32 0.42 -11.59
N GLU A 6 4.06 -0.29 -10.73
CA GLU A 6 3.51 -1.30 -9.85
C GLU A 6 2.62 -0.60 -8.81
N LYS A 7 1.34 -0.49 -9.16
CA LYS A 7 0.30 -0.12 -8.20
C LYS A 7 0.03 -1.33 -7.32
N LYS A 8 0.44 -1.26 -6.05
CA LYS A 8 0.10 -2.29 -5.08
C LYS A 8 -1.17 -1.87 -4.36
N VAL A 9 -2.29 -2.45 -4.79
CA VAL A 9 -3.58 -2.34 -4.10
C VAL A 9 -3.63 -3.45 -3.06
N THR A 10 -3.66 -3.08 -1.79
CA THR A 10 -3.98 -4.00 -0.70
C THR A 10 -5.45 -3.85 -0.35
N SER A 11 -6.21 -4.92 -0.55
CA SER A 11 -7.64 -4.93 -0.26
C SER A 11 -7.91 -4.76 1.24
N VAL A 12 -9.07 -4.21 1.57
CA VAL A 12 -9.53 -4.06 2.96
C VAL A 12 -9.53 -5.40 3.70
N GLU A 13 -9.88 -6.49 3.01
CA GLU A 13 -9.84 -7.84 3.57
C GLU A 13 -8.45 -8.26 4.04
N GLU A 14 -7.41 -7.99 3.25
CA GLU A 14 -6.03 -8.34 3.58
C GLU A 14 -5.56 -7.51 4.78
N LEU A 15 -5.82 -6.20 4.76
CA LEU A 15 -5.48 -5.30 5.86
C LEU A 15 -6.19 -5.71 7.18
N LYS A 16 -7.45 -6.15 7.08
CA LYS A 16 -8.21 -6.68 8.23
C LYS A 16 -7.63 -8.00 8.73
N HIS A 17 -7.18 -8.87 7.83
CA HIS A 17 -6.49 -10.11 8.19
C HIS A 17 -5.21 -9.81 8.96
N TYR A 18 -4.32 -8.99 8.40
CA TYR A 18 -3.09 -8.54 9.08
C TYR A 18 -3.35 -7.93 10.46
N ALA A 19 -4.38 -7.08 10.60
CA ALA A 19 -4.74 -6.49 11.87
C ALA A 19 -5.28 -7.53 12.88
N LYS A 20 -5.99 -8.55 12.40
CA LYS A 20 -6.50 -9.67 13.21
C LYS A 20 -5.36 -10.57 13.69
N ASP A 21 -4.41 -10.89 12.82
CA ASP A 21 -3.17 -11.63 13.16
C ASP A 21 -2.30 -10.85 14.13
N ALA A 22 -2.22 -9.52 13.97
CA ALA A 22 -1.54 -8.62 14.89
C ALA A 22 -2.26 -8.43 16.24
N LYS A 23 -3.36 -9.16 16.51
CA LYS A 23 -4.21 -9.02 17.70
C LYS A 23 -4.65 -7.58 17.98
N LYS A 24 -4.87 -6.78 16.92
CA LYS A 24 -5.50 -5.47 17.08
C LYS A 24 -6.94 -5.62 17.57
N THR A 25 -7.44 -4.59 18.24
CA THR A 25 -8.83 -4.52 18.66
C THR A 25 -9.77 -4.42 17.46
N LYS A 26 -11.00 -4.93 17.61
CA LYS A 26 -12.03 -4.88 16.57
C LYS A 26 -12.28 -3.45 16.05
N ALA A 27 -12.15 -2.44 16.91
CA ALA A 27 -12.28 -1.03 16.53
C ALA A 27 -11.22 -0.60 15.50
N GLU A 28 -9.98 -1.05 15.67
CA GLU A 28 -8.89 -0.77 14.72
C GLU A 28 -9.10 -1.50 13.39
N ILE A 29 -9.60 -2.74 13.45
CA ILE A 29 -9.90 -3.56 12.26
C ILE A 29 -11.09 -2.94 11.49
N ASP A 30 -12.10 -2.45 12.20
CA ASP A 30 -13.26 -1.79 11.58
C ASP A 30 -12.89 -0.41 11.04
N ALA A 31 -11.94 0.30 11.67
CA ALA A 31 -11.41 1.56 11.16
C ALA A 31 -10.74 1.41 9.77
N ILE A 32 -10.33 0.19 9.40
CA ILE A 32 -9.89 -0.15 8.04
C ILE A 32 -11.12 -0.30 7.14
N LYS A 33 -11.62 0.84 6.66
CA LYS A 33 -12.76 0.90 5.71
C LYS A 33 -12.35 1.17 4.28
N MET A 34 -11.07 1.47 4.06
CA MET A 34 -10.54 1.86 2.76
C MET A 34 -9.36 0.97 2.39
N PRO A 35 -9.31 0.46 1.14
CA PRO A 35 -8.15 -0.27 0.65
C PRO A 35 -6.94 0.66 0.62
N LYS A 36 -5.75 0.10 0.84
CA LYS A 36 -4.52 0.88 0.81
C LYS A 36 -3.87 0.73 -0.55
N GLU A 37 -3.85 1.82 -1.29
CA GLU A 37 -3.28 1.86 -2.64
C GLU A 37 -1.92 2.56 -2.54
N GLU A 38 -0.84 1.78 -2.42
CA GLU A 38 0.51 2.33 -2.43
C GLU A 38 1.01 2.37 -3.87
N ILE A 39 0.87 3.54 -4.49
CA ILE A 39 1.46 3.78 -5.81
C ILE A 39 2.91 4.22 -5.59
N ARG A 40 3.83 3.25 -5.61
CA ARG A 40 5.26 3.53 -5.63
C ARG A 40 5.64 3.94 -7.04
N PHE A 41 5.43 5.21 -7.35
CA PHE A 41 6.11 5.83 -8.47
C PHE A 41 7.60 5.87 -8.14
N LEU A 42 8.34 4.86 -8.59
CA LEU A 42 9.78 4.96 -8.81
C LEU A 42 9.98 6.05 -9.88
N ALA A 43 10.00 7.30 -9.44
CA ALA A 43 10.36 8.42 -10.29
C ALA A 43 11.88 8.31 -10.55
N SER A 44 12.26 7.47 -11.51
CA SER A 44 13.62 7.42 -12.04
C SER A 44 13.89 8.70 -12.83
N ARG A 45 14.09 9.80 -12.12
CA ARG A 45 14.71 11.02 -12.63
C ARG A 45 15.68 11.57 -11.59
N ILE A 46 16.73 10.83 -11.31
CA ILE A 46 18.00 11.47 -10.93
C ILE A 46 18.78 11.62 -12.23
N LYS A 47 18.65 12.81 -12.84
CA LYS A 47 19.54 13.26 -13.91
C LYS A 47 20.84 13.71 -13.20
N VAL A 48 21.80 12.80 -13.04
CA VAL A 48 23.18 13.22 -12.74
C VAL A 48 23.70 13.90 -14.00
N VAL A 49 23.91 15.21 -13.93
CA VAL A 49 24.72 15.96 -14.88
C VAL A 49 26.02 16.24 -14.14
N ASN A 50 27.08 15.50 -14.48
CA ASN A 50 28.46 15.94 -14.32
C ASN A 50 29.36 15.16 -15.26
#